data_AF-A0A536HMN0-F1
#
_entry.id   AF-A0A536HMN0-F1
#
_cell.length_a   1.000
_cell.length_b   1.000
_cell.length_c   1.000
_cell.angle_alpha   90.00
_cell.angle_beta   90.00
_cell.angle_gamma   90.00
#
_symmetry.space_group_name_H-M   'P 1'
#
loop_
_entity.id
_entity.type
_entity.pdbx_description
1 polymer ?
#
loop_
_entity_poly.entity_id
_entity_poly.type
_entity_poly.pdbx_seq_one_letter_code
_entity_poly.pdbx_strand_id
1 'polypeptide(L)'
;MLEPTDTESGVARFVAERGRPTLHHLCFVVDDLAGTLVRLAAEGVELVDREPRRGVDGLVAFLHPRAANGVLVELIDRASLRD
;
A
#
# COMPACT_ATOMS: atom_id res chain seq x y z
N MET A 1 -4.11 7.32 -12.81
CA MET A 1 -5.49 7.41 -12.27
C MET A 1 -5.92 6.00 -11.92
N LEU A 2 -6.45 5.77 -10.72
CA LEU A 2 -6.92 4.45 -10.27
C LEU A 2 -8.44 4.41 -10.39
N GLU A 3 -8.95 3.41 -11.10
CA GLU A 3 -10.37 3.17 -11.28
C GLU A 3 -10.68 1.71 -10.93
N PRO A 4 -11.76 1.42 -10.19
CA PRO A 4 -12.15 0.07 -9.87
C PRO A 4 -12.65 -0.66 -11.14
N THR A 5 -12.19 -1.90 -11.33
CA THR A 5 -12.64 -2.77 -12.44
C THR A 5 -13.85 -3.63 -12.10
N ASP A 6 -14.23 -3.67 -10.83
CA ASP A 6 -15.37 -4.38 -10.27
C ASP A 6 -15.95 -3.60 -9.08
N THR A 7 -17.10 -4.03 -8.56
CA THR A 7 -17.81 -3.34 -7.47
C THR A 7 -17.36 -3.73 -6.07
N GLU A 8 -16.56 -4.78 -5.92
CA GLU A 8 -16.24 -5.41 -4.63
C GLU A 8 -14.81 -5.09 -4.15
N SER A 9 -13.96 -4.56 -5.03
CA SER A 9 -12.58 -4.23 -4.74
C SER A 9 -12.44 -3.17 -3.64
N GLY A 10 -11.29 -3.15 -2.97
CA GLY A 10 -10.97 -2.12 -1.97
C GLY A 10 -11.06 -0.70 -2.54
N VAL A 11 -10.68 -0.51 -3.80
CA VAL A 11 -10.80 0.77 -4.51
C VAL A 11 -12.27 1.13 -4.76
N ALA A 12 -13.12 0.18 -5.14
CA ALA A 12 -14.54 0.42 -5.37
C ALA A 12 -15.24 0.95 -4.11
N ARG A 13 -15.01 0.27 -2.98
CA ARG A 13 -15.50 0.72 -1.68
C ARG A 13 -14.97 2.10 -1.29
N PHE A 14 -13.66 2.34 -1.47
CA PHE A 14 -13.07 3.65 -1.18
C PHE A 14 -13.72 4.78 -2.00
N VAL A 15 -13.93 4.56 -3.30
CA VAL A 15 -14.58 5.53 -4.18
C VAL A 15 -16.03 5.78 -3.75
N ALA A 16 -16.79 4.73 -3.42
CA ALA A 16 -18.16 4.83 -2.94
C ALA A 16 -18.27 5.62 -1.63
N GLU A 17 -17.35 5.40 -0.69
CA GLU A 17 -17.30 6.10 0.60
C GLU A 17 -16.91 7.58 0.47
N ARG A 18 -16.04 7.94 -0.47
CA ARG A 18 -15.55 9.33 -0.65
C ARG A 18 -16.42 10.15 -1.59
N GLY A 19 -17.04 9.53 -2.59
CA GLY A 19 -17.96 10.17 -3.53
C GLY A 19 -17.33 11.21 -4.46
N ARG A 20 -16.00 11.34 -4.50
CA ARG A 20 -15.26 12.25 -5.40
C ARG A 20 -13.84 11.76 -5.66
N PRO A 21 -13.21 12.15 -6.80
CA PRO A 21 -11.79 11.93 -7.03
C PRO A 21 -10.96 12.55 -5.90
N THR A 22 -10.03 11.76 -5.35
CA THR A 22 -9.21 12.14 -4.20
C THR A 22 -7.92 11.33 -4.16
N LEU A 23 -6.96 11.75 -3.34
CA LEU A 23 -5.76 10.97 -3.04
C LEU A 23 -6.16 9.63 -2.40
N HIS A 24 -5.69 8.52 -2.97
CA HIS A 24 -5.98 7.16 -2.49
C HIS A 24 -4.90 6.66 -1.51
N HIS A 25 -3.63 6.71 -1.89
CA HIS A 25 -2.49 6.36 -1.04
C HIS A 25 -1.24 7.13 -1.45
N LEU A 26 -0.20 7.06 -0.61
CA LEU A 26 1.16 7.46 -0.95
C LEU A 26 2.01 6.20 -1.10
N CYS A 27 2.86 6.16 -2.14
CA CYS A 27 3.77 5.05 -2.38
C CYS A 27 5.22 5.52 -2.21
N PHE A 28 6.00 4.78 -1.42
CA PHE A 28 7.42 5.03 -1.22
C PHE A 28 8.25 3.85 -1.71
N VAL A 29 9.33 4.16 -2.42
CA VAL A 29 10.31 3.16 -2.84
C VAL A 29 11.25 2.87 -1.67
N VAL A 30 11.49 1.59 -1.40
CA VAL A 30 12.43 1.11 -0.39
C VAL A 30 13.40 0.11 -1.01
N ASP A 31 14.63 0.03 -0.49
CA ASP A 31 15.67 -0.81 -1.08
C ASP A 31 15.56 -2.29 -0.69
N ASP A 32 14.95 -2.59 0.47
CA ASP A 32 14.67 -3.94 0.96
C ASP A 32 13.28 -3.94 1.63
N LEU A 33 12.27 -4.38 0.90
CA LEU A 33 10.90 -4.36 1.39
C LEU A 33 10.69 -5.36 2.53
N ALA A 34 11.22 -6.57 2.41
CA ALA A 34 11.05 -7.61 3.43
C ALA A 34 11.68 -7.20 4.77
N GLY A 35 12.94 -6.72 4.74
CA GLY A 35 13.61 -6.20 5.93
C GLY A 35 12.92 -4.96 6.51
N THR A 36 12.39 -4.08 5.66
CA THR A 36 11.61 -2.91 6.10
C THR A 36 10.36 -3.33 6.86
N LEU A 37 9.61 -4.32 6.38
CA LEU A 37 8.41 -4.81 7.07
C LEU A 37 8.74 -5.44 8.43
N VAL A 38 9.82 -6.23 8.51
CA VAL A 38 10.28 -6.81 9.78
C VAL A 38 10.62 -5.72 10.79
N ARG A 39 11.37 -4.69 10.37
CA ARG A 39 11.73 -3.56 11.22
C ARG A 39 10.50 -2.78 11.70
N LEU A 40 9.59 -2.43 10.78
CA LEU A 40 8.37 -1.69 11.10
C LEU A 40 7.46 -2.48 12.07
N ALA A 41 7.30 -3.78 11.87
CA ALA A 41 6.55 -4.64 12.79
C ALA A 41 7.18 -4.64 14.19
N ALA A 42 8.52 -4.73 14.28
CA ALA A 42 9.24 -4.70 15.56
C ALA A 42 9.10 -3.34 16.28
N GLU A 43 8.95 -2.26 15.53
CA GLU A 43 8.67 -0.90 16.04
C GLU A 43 7.18 -0.69 16.40
N GLY A 44 6.33 -1.70 16.22
CA GLY A 44 4.90 -1.64 16.57
C GLY A 44 4.02 -0.97 15.51
N VAL A 45 4.53 -0.77 14.29
CA VAL A 45 3.74 -0.24 13.16
C VAL A 45 2.72 -1.29 12.73
N GLU A 46 1.45 -0.89 12.66
CA GLU A 46 0.37 -1.78 12.20
C GLU A 46 0.48 -1.97 10.67
N LEU A 47 0.73 -3.19 10.24
CA LEU A 47 0.88 -3.57 8.84
C LEU A 47 -0.45 -4.15 8.30
N VAL A 48 -0.76 -3.89 7.03
CA VAL A 48 -1.77 -4.66 6.29
C VAL A 48 -1.13 -5.94 5.77
N ASP A 49 0.02 -5.81 5.10
CA ASP A 49 0.77 -6.92 4.54
C ASP A 49 2.00 -7.20 5.42
N ARG A 50 2.11 -8.43 5.94
CA ARG A 50 3.29 -8.86 6.73
C ARG A 50 4.44 -9.40 5.88
N GLU A 51 4.16 -9.71 4.62
CA GLU A 51 5.13 -10.18 3.64
C GLU A 51 4.90 -9.45 2.31
N PRO A 52 5.94 -9.20 1.50
CA PRO A 52 5.79 -8.60 0.18
C PRO A 52 4.85 -9.43 -0.70
N ARG A 53 3.96 -8.76 -1.43
CA ARG A 53 3.09 -9.40 -2.43
C ARG A 53 3.25 -8.75 -3.80
N ARG A 54 2.80 -9.45 -4.85
CA ARG A 54 2.89 -8.94 -6.22
C ARG A 54 1.92 -7.76 -6.41
N GLY A 55 2.48 -6.60 -6.72
CA GLY A 55 1.78 -5.42 -7.22
C GLY A 55 1.85 -5.31 -8.74
N VAL A 56 1.41 -4.16 -9.27
CA VAL A 56 1.41 -3.88 -10.71
C VAL A 56 2.84 -3.69 -11.22
N ASP A 57 3.58 -2.79 -10.57
CA ASP A 57 4.93 -2.39 -11.00
C ASP A 57 6.06 -3.15 -10.30
N GLY A 58 5.78 -3.85 -9.21
CA GLY A 58 6.79 -4.55 -8.41
C GLY A 58 6.21 -5.32 -7.23
N LEU A 59 7.06 -5.75 -6.32
CA LEU A 59 6.69 -6.27 -5.01
C LEU A 59 6.31 -5.11 -4.10
N VAL A 60 5.15 -5.21 -3.48
CA VAL A 60 4.54 -4.15 -2.67
C VAL A 60 4.06 -4.69 -1.33
N ALA A 61 3.90 -3.80 -0.36
CA ALA A 61 3.23 -4.06 0.90
C ALA A 61 2.58 -2.78 1.43
N PHE A 62 1.46 -2.92 2.14
CA PHE A 62 0.71 -1.80 2.68
C PHE A 62 0.81 -1.71 4.20
N LEU A 63 0.89 -0.47 4.71
CA LEU A 63 0.73 -0.16 6.14
C LEU A 63 -0.73 0.15 6.44
N HIS A 64 -1.19 -0.22 7.63
CA HIS A 64 -2.58 0.05 8.01
C HIS A 64 -2.76 1.57 8.24
N PRO A 65 -3.84 2.20 7.77
CA PRO A 65 -4.00 3.66 7.89
C PRO A 65 -3.93 4.19 9.33
N ARG A 66 -4.25 3.37 10.33
CA ARG A 66 -4.09 3.75 11.75
C ARG A 66 -2.64 4.00 12.15
N ALA A 67 -1.68 3.39 11.46
CA ALA A 67 -0.26 3.64 11.69
C ALA A 67 0.23 4.96 11.07
N ALA A 68 -0.57 5.59 10.19
CA ALA A 68 -0.19 6.77 9.43
C ALA A 68 -1.30 7.84 9.39
N ASN A 69 -1.96 8.10 10.53
CA ASN A 69 -2.98 9.15 10.70
C ASN A 69 -4.10 9.14 9.64
N GLY A 70 -4.54 7.96 9.22
CA GLY A 70 -5.60 7.77 8.24
C GLY A 70 -5.14 7.70 6.78
N VAL A 71 -3.83 7.80 6.51
CA VAL A 71 -3.26 7.66 5.16
C VAL A 71 -2.89 6.20 4.91
N LEU A 72 -3.39 5.62 3.81
CA LEU A 72 -2.90 4.34 3.32
C LEU A 72 -1.51 4.56 2.72
N VAL A 73 -0.51 3.81 3.20
CA VAL A 73 0.87 3.88 2.71
C VAL A 73 1.22 2.57 2.02
N GLU A 74 1.69 2.68 0.79
CA GLU A 74 2.29 1.58 0.03
C GLU A 74 3.81 1.72 0.08
N LEU A 75 4.50 0.59 0.26
CA LEU A 75 5.93 0.46 0.07
C LEU A 75 6.17 -0.43 -1.14
N ILE A 76 7.06 -0.02 -2.05
CA ILE A 76 7.45 -0.79 -3.22
C ILE A 76 8.95 -1.09 -3.17
N ASP A 77 9.32 -2.33 -3.47
CA ASP A 77 10.71 -2.75 -3.49
C ASP A 77 11.42 -2.24 -4.75
N ARG A 78 12.50 -1.47 -4.57
CA ARG A 78 13.29 -0.89 -5.66
C ARG A 78 13.76 -1.95 -6.65
N ALA A 79 14.24 -3.10 -6.16
CA ALA A 79 14.82 -4.14 -7.03
C ALA A 79 13.75 -4.84 -7.88
N SER A 80 12.48 -4.65 -7.54
CA SER A 80 11.34 -5.27 -8.23
C SER A 80 10.63 -4.35 -9.21
N LEU A 81 10.97 -3.05 -9.22
CA LEU A 81 10.40 -2.09 -10.14
C LEU A 81 10.68 -2.52 -11.58
N ARG A 82 9.63 -2.60 -12.40
CA ARG A 82 9.78 -2.79 -13.84
C ARG A 82 10.32 -1.50 -14.46
N ASP A 83 11.27 -1.65 -15.39
CA ASP A 83 11.74 -0.58 -16.27
C ASP A 83 10.64 -0.05 -17.20
#